data_AF-A0A957FV96-F1
#
_entry.id   AF-A0A957FV96-F1
#
_cell.length_a   1.000
_cell.length_b   1.000
_cell.length_c   1.000
_cell.angle_alpha   90.00
_cell.angle_beta   90.00
_cell.angle_gamma   90.00
#
_symmetry.space_group_name_H-M   'P 1'
#
loop_
_entity.id
_entity.type
_entity.pdbx_description
1 polymer ?
#
loop_
_entity_poly.entity_id
_entity_poly.type
_entity_poly.pdbx_seq_one_letter_code
_entity_poly.pdbx_strand_id
1 'polypeptide(L)'
;MFRLEKPEQVTGRLLVILGPTAVGKTALSLQIAGRFSGQIISADSRLFYKGMDIGTAKPDAREQALVPHHLINIAAPDENLSLGTFQDMAYAAINAVLAAGDLPIVVGGTGQYVSAIVEGWGIPRVPPQVELRAELDKLA
;
A
#
# COMPACT_ATOMS: atom_id res chain seq x y z
N MET A 1 -6.30 28.51 -5.73
CA MET A 1 -6.88 27.76 -4.60
C MET A 1 -6.97 26.30 -5.04
N PHE A 2 -5.98 25.47 -4.67
CA PHE A 2 -6.01 24.04 -5.01
C PHE A 2 -7.10 23.37 -4.16
N ARG A 3 -8.21 22.98 -4.79
CA ARG A 3 -9.25 22.21 -4.13
C ARG A 3 -8.80 20.76 -4.18
N LEU A 4 -8.42 20.21 -3.03
CA LEU A 4 -8.15 18.78 -2.92
C LEU A 4 -9.49 18.06 -3.12
N GLU A 5 -9.68 17.45 -4.28
CA GLU A 5 -10.80 16.54 -4.47
C GLU A 5 -10.64 15.40 -3.46
N LYS A 6 -11.71 15.13 -2.70
CA LYS A 6 -11.69 13.98 -1.79
C LYS A 6 -11.70 12.73 -2.68
N PRO A 7 -10.74 11.81 -2.50
CA PRO A 7 -10.75 10.57 -3.27
C PRO A 7 -12.05 9.80 -3.01
N GLU A 8 -12.42 8.95 -3.97
CA GLU A 8 -13.60 8.09 -3.88
C GLU A 8 -13.58 7.35 -2.54
N GLN A 9 -14.62 7.57 -1.72
CA GLN A 9 -14.68 7.02 -0.37
C GLN A 9 -14.99 5.53 -0.44
N VAL A 10 -14.11 4.72 0.16
CA VAL A 10 -14.38 3.30 0.41
C VAL A 10 -15.58 3.19 1.35
N THR A 11 -16.68 2.62 0.86
CA THR A 11 -17.86 2.31 1.68
C THR A 11 -17.86 0.83 2.05
N GLY A 12 -17.30 0.49 3.21
CA GLY A 12 -17.18 -0.91 3.64
C GLY A 12 -16.36 -1.10 4.90
N ARG A 13 -16.30 -2.35 5.38
CA ARG A 13 -15.45 -2.73 6.51
C ARG A 13 -14.02 -2.95 6.01
N LEU A 14 -13.06 -2.29 6.64
CA LEU A 14 -11.62 -2.43 6.38
C LEU A 14 -10.93 -2.89 7.65
N LEU A 15 -10.13 -3.95 7.58
CA LEU A 15 -9.25 -4.34 8.67
C LEU A 15 -7.84 -3.80 8.41
N VAL A 16 -7.22 -3.21 9.42
CA VAL A 16 -5.84 -2.71 9.34
C VAL A 16 -4.98 -3.44 10.36
N ILE A 17 -3.87 -4.02 9.90
CA ILE A 17 -2.84 -4.65 10.74
C ILE A 17 -1.57 -3.80 10.62
N LEU A 18 -1.35 -2.95 11.62
CA LEU A 18 -0.17 -2.09 11.73
C LEU A 18 0.79 -2.57 12.81
N GLY A 19 2.07 -2.24 12.65
CA GLY A 19 3.09 -2.52 13.66
C GLY A 19 4.51 -2.45 13.08
N PRO A 20 5.54 -2.39 13.94
CA PRO A 20 6.92 -2.30 13.48
C PRO A 20 7.38 -3.56 12.73
N THR A 21 8.52 -3.49 12.06
CA THR A 21 9.10 -4.64 11.36
C THR A 21 9.40 -5.78 12.36
N ALA A 22 9.31 -7.03 11.88
CA ALA A 22 9.62 -8.25 12.65
C ALA A 22 8.69 -8.61 13.82
N VAL A 23 7.52 -7.97 14.00
CA VAL A 23 6.52 -8.36 15.03
C VAL A 23 5.52 -9.44 14.57
N GLY A 24 5.74 -10.08 13.42
CA GLY A 24 4.91 -11.18 12.94
C GLY A 24 3.61 -10.78 12.21
N LYS A 25 3.53 -9.56 11.66
CA LYS A 25 2.34 -9.07 10.92
C LYS A 25 1.90 -9.99 9.79
N THR A 26 2.84 -10.49 8.98
CA THR A 26 2.55 -11.39 7.86
C THR A 26 1.84 -12.65 8.34
N ALA A 27 2.42 -13.35 9.34
CA ALA A 27 1.83 -14.55 9.91
C ALA A 27 0.40 -14.30 10.46
N LEU A 28 0.20 -13.21 11.20
CA LEU A 28 -1.12 -12.83 11.71
C LEU A 28 -2.12 -12.54 10.57
N SER A 29 -1.68 -11.81 9.55
CA SER A 29 -2.55 -11.45 8.42
C SER A 29 -3.00 -12.67 7.62
N LEU A 30 -2.13 -13.65 7.39
CA LEU A 30 -2.46 -14.89 6.69
C LEU A 30 -3.50 -15.71 7.47
N GLN A 31 -3.34 -15.80 8.79
CA GLN A 31 -4.30 -16.51 9.66
C GLN A 31 -5.69 -15.88 9.65
N ILE A 32 -5.75 -14.54 9.74
CA ILE A 32 -7.02 -13.80 9.69
C ILE A 32 -7.64 -13.93 8.31
N ALA A 33 -6.87 -13.71 7.25
CA ALA A 33 -7.33 -13.81 5.87
C ALA A 33 -7.94 -15.19 5.57
N GLY A 34 -7.27 -16.27 5.96
CA GLY A 34 -7.78 -17.63 5.76
C GLY A 34 -9.07 -17.95 6.52
N ARG A 35 -9.35 -17.26 7.64
CA ARG A 35 -10.56 -17.51 8.46
C ARG A 35 -11.77 -16.67 8.04
N PHE A 36 -11.54 -15.48 7.47
CA PHE A 36 -12.59 -14.50 7.21
C PHE A 36 -12.76 -14.16 5.72
N SER A 37 -12.31 -15.05 4.82
CA SER A 37 -12.27 -14.79 3.38
C SER A 37 -11.63 -13.42 3.07
N GLY A 38 -10.47 -13.19 3.70
CA GLY A 38 -9.77 -11.93 3.60
C GLY A 38 -8.78 -11.91 2.45
N GLN A 39 -8.58 -10.74 1.88
CA GLN A 39 -7.53 -10.48 0.90
C GLN A 39 -6.58 -9.40 1.44
N ILE A 40 -5.28 -9.60 1.27
CA ILE A 40 -4.26 -8.73 1.85
C ILE A 40 -3.93 -7.60 0.87
N ILE A 41 -3.96 -6.35 1.33
CA ILE A 41 -3.49 -5.17 0.61
C ILE A 41 -2.20 -4.70 1.29
N SER A 42 -1.06 -4.79 0.61
CA SER A 42 0.22 -4.36 1.18
C SER A 42 0.31 -2.83 1.27
N ALA A 43 0.57 -2.32 2.46
CA ALA A 43 0.91 -0.92 2.74
C ALA A 43 2.36 -0.82 3.28
N ASP A 44 3.28 -1.53 2.63
CA ASP A 44 4.72 -1.45 2.88
C ASP A 44 5.45 -1.07 1.59
N SER A 45 6.02 0.13 1.57
CA SER A 45 6.64 0.69 0.37
C SER A 45 7.82 -0.12 -0.16
N ARG A 46 8.41 -1.01 0.63
CA ARG A 46 9.51 -1.88 0.20
C ARG A 46 9.02 -3.10 -0.56
N LEU A 47 7.77 -3.55 -0.33
CA LEU A 47 7.22 -4.75 -0.98
C LEU A 47 6.73 -4.50 -2.41
N PHE A 48 6.64 -3.24 -2.82
CA PHE A 48 6.18 -2.85 -4.15
C PHE A 48 7.13 -3.29 -5.27
N TYR A 49 8.43 -3.40 -4.97
CA TYR A 49 9.45 -3.54 -6.00
C TYR A 49 9.76 -5.00 -6.34
N LYS A 50 9.71 -5.31 -7.63
CA LYS A 50 10.06 -6.62 -8.21
C LYS A 50 11.51 -6.98 -7.92
N GLY A 51 11.77 -8.24 -7.58
CA GLY A 51 13.12 -8.78 -7.33
C GLY A 51 13.75 -8.34 -5.99
N MET A 52 13.14 -7.42 -5.25
CA MET A 52 13.58 -7.02 -3.91
C MET A 52 12.91 -7.90 -2.85
N ASP A 53 13.20 -9.19 -2.82
CA ASP A 53 12.44 -10.16 -2.00
C ASP A 53 13.06 -10.39 -0.61
N ILE A 54 14.35 -10.72 -0.56
CA ILE A 54 15.03 -11.13 0.68
C ILE A 54 15.20 -9.94 1.63
N GLY A 55 15.79 -8.84 1.15
CA GLY A 55 16.11 -7.66 1.98
C GLY A 55 14.89 -6.90 2.49
N THR A 56 13.71 -7.19 1.95
CA THR A 56 12.44 -6.54 2.33
C THR A 56 11.54 -7.44 3.16
N ALA A 57 11.97 -8.69 3.43
CA ALA A 57 11.16 -9.72 4.08
C ALA A 57 9.79 -9.89 3.39
N LYS A 58 9.79 -9.90 2.04
CA LYS A 58 8.59 -10.10 1.24
C LYS A 58 8.03 -11.49 1.50
N PRO A 59 6.70 -11.64 1.65
CA PRO A 59 6.09 -12.95 1.77
C PRO A 59 6.52 -13.84 0.60
N ASP A 60 6.89 -15.08 0.87
CA ASP A 60 7.36 -15.97 -0.18
C ASP A 60 6.22 -16.47 -1.07
N ALA A 61 6.53 -17.20 -2.14
CA ALA A 61 5.52 -17.72 -3.06
C ALA A 61 4.52 -18.69 -2.39
N ARG A 62 4.93 -19.39 -1.32
CA ARG A 62 4.05 -20.31 -0.58
C ARG A 62 3.07 -19.52 0.27
N GLU A 63 3.55 -18.49 0.96
CA GLU A 63 2.71 -17.57 1.75
C GLU A 63 1.73 -16.81 0.86
N GLN A 64 2.19 -16.29 -0.28
CA GLN A 64 1.33 -15.59 -1.25
C GLN A 64 0.29 -16.51 -1.91
N ALA A 65 0.53 -17.82 -1.98
CA ALA A 65 -0.43 -18.78 -2.50
C ALA A 65 -1.55 -19.13 -1.50
N LEU A 66 -1.40 -18.80 -0.21
CA LEU A 66 -2.42 -19.12 0.80
C LEU A 66 -3.65 -18.22 0.68
N VAL A 67 -3.44 -16.94 0.38
CA VAL A 67 -4.49 -15.93 0.24
C VAL A 67 -4.09 -14.88 -0.80
N PRO A 68 -5.04 -14.22 -1.48
CA PRO A 68 -4.72 -13.17 -2.43
C PRO A 68 -3.96 -12.00 -1.77
N HIS A 69 -2.88 -11.56 -2.43
CA HIS A 69 -2.11 -10.39 -2.05
C HIS A 69 -2.15 -9.34 -3.17
N HIS A 70 -2.43 -8.10 -2.78
CA HIS A 70 -2.45 -6.93 -3.64
C HIS A 70 -1.27 -6.02 -3.30
N LEU A 71 -0.82 -5.25 -4.30
CA LEU A 71 0.23 -4.23 -4.16
C LEU A 71 1.61 -4.79 -3.75
N ILE A 72 1.91 -6.02 -4.14
CA ILE A 72 3.26 -6.60 -4.08
C ILE A 72 3.78 -6.72 -5.51
N ASN A 73 5.08 -6.44 -5.74
CA ASN A 73 5.70 -6.57 -7.07
C ASN A 73 5.01 -5.72 -8.16
N ILE A 74 4.53 -4.52 -7.81
CA ILE A 74 3.81 -3.60 -8.69
C ILE A 74 4.70 -2.63 -9.47
N ALA A 75 5.99 -2.51 -9.13
CA ALA A 75 6.94 -1.63 -9.81
C ALA A 75 8.32 -2.28 -9.99
N ALA A 76 9.09 -1.83 -10.97
CA ALA A 76 10.52 -2.11 -11.08
C ALA A 76 11.33 -1.26 -10.08
N PRO A 77 12.51 -1.71 -9.62
CA PRO A 77 13.29 -1.00 -8.59
C PRO A 77 13.72 0.44 -8.94
N ASP A 78 13.74 0.78 -10.23
CA ASP A 78 14.09 2.09 -10.78
C ASP A 78 12.87 3.00 -11.02
N GLU A 79 11.65 2.48 -10.83
CA GLU A 79 10.43 3.27 -10.91
C GLU A 79 10.12 3.95 -9.57
N ASN A 80 9.65 5.19 -9.61
CA ASN A 80 9.22 5.90 -8.41
C ASN A 80 7.71 5.74 -8.20
N LEU A 81 7.31 5.16 -7.07
CA LEU A 81 5.92 5.15 -6.62
C LEU A 81 5.66 6.25 -5.59
N SER A 82 4.76 7.18 -5.95
CA SER A 82 4.33 8.24 -5.04
C SER A 82 3.24 7.75 -4.08
N LEU A 83 3.07 8.45 -2.96
CA LEU A 83 1.97 8.19 -2.02
C LEU A 83 0.59 8.34 -2.70
N GLY A 84 0.44 9.29 -3.63
CA GLY A 84 -0.81 9.48 -4.38
C GLY A 84 -1.11 8.30 -5.30
N THR A 85 -0.10 7.82 -6.05
CA THR A 85 -0.22 6.63 -6.91
C THR A 85 -0.58 5.40 -6.09
N PHE A 86 0.09 5.19 -4.96
CA PHE A 86 -0.24 4.11 -4.04
C PHE A 86 -1.68 4.20 -3.55
N GLN A 87 -2.13 5.39 -3.13
CA GLN A 87 -3.48 5.60 -2.60
C GLN A 87 -4.55 5.22 -3.64
N ASP A 88 -4.36 5.62 -4.91
CA ASP A 88 -5.27 5.26 -6.00
C ASP A 88 -5.34 3.74 -6.20
N MET A 89 -4.19 3.07 -6.24
CA MET A 89 -4.13 1.61 -6.37
C MET A 89 -4.72 0.88 -5.15
N ALA A 90 -4.52 1.40 -3.95
CA ALA A 90 -5.05 0.83 -2.72
C ALA A 90 -6.57 0.95 -2.67
N TYR A 91 -7.15 2.11 -3.02
CA TYR A 91 -8.60 2.24 -3.09
C TYR A 91 -9.22 1.36 -4.17
N ALA A 92 -8.59 1.24 -5.33
CA ALA A 92 -9.04 0.32 -6.37
C ALA A 92 -9.04 -1.14 -5.87
N ALA A 93 -7.96 -1.60 -5.22
CA ALA A 93 -7.87 -2.94 -4.66
C ALA A 93 -8.91 -3.17 -3.55
N ILE A 94 -9.06 -2.22 -2.62
CA ILE A 94 -10.02 -2.31 -1.52
C ILE A 94 -11.45 -2.40 -2.07
N ASN A 95 -11.82 -1.55 -3.04
CA ASN A 95 -13.15 -1.58 -3.67
C ASN A 95 -13.40 -2.88 -4.41
N ALA A 96 -12.41 -3.43 -5.12
CA ALA A 96 -12.52 -4.72 -5.79
C ALA A 96 -12.76 -5.88 -4.80
N VAL A 97 -12.05 -5.89 -3.67
CA VAL A 97 -12.23 -6.89 -2.62
C VAL A 97 -13.62 -6.79 -1.98
N LEU A 98 -14.07 -5.57 -1.68
CA LEU A 98 -15.42 -5.34 -1.13
C LEU A 98 -16.51 -5.74 -2.11
N ALA A 99 -16.35 -5.45 -3.40
CA ALA A 99 -17.29 -5.83 -4.45
C ALA A 99 -17.39 -7.36 -4.63
N ALA A 100 -16.31 -8.08 -4.34
CA ALA A 100 -16.31 -9.55 -4.31
C ALA A 100 -16.98 -10.14 -3.05
N GLY A 101 -17.32 -9.31 -2.06
CA GLY A 101 -17.89 -9.74 -0.78
C GLY A 101 -16.85 -10.21 0.25
N ASP A 102 -15.57 -10.02 -0.04
CA ASP A 102 -14.44 -10.42 0.80
C ASP A 102 -14.01 -9.30 1.76
N LEU A 103 -13.20 -9.66 2.76
CA LEU A 103 -12.66 -8.70 3.73
C LEU A 103 -11.33 -8.09 3.23
N PRO A 104 -11.25 -6.78 2.92
CA PRO A 104 -9.96 -6.15 2.66
C PRO A 104 -9.17 -6.01 3.97
N ILE A 105 -7.92 -6.48 3.95
CA ILE A 105 -7.00 -6.43 5.07
C ILE A 105 -5.75 -5.64 4.65
N VAL A 106 -5.64 -4.39 5.09
CA VAL A 106 -4.44 -3.58 4.87
C VAL A 106 -3.38 -3.97 5.87
N VAL A 107 -2.22 -4.43 5.40
CA VAL A 107 -1.11 -4.89 6.24
C VAL A 107 0.12 -4.06 5.90
N GLY A 108 0.75 -3.44 6.89
CA GLY A 108 1.90 -2.59 6.61
C GLY A 108 2.71 -2.17 7.83
N GLY A 109 3.89 -1.64 7.54
CA GLY A 109 4.77 -0.97 8.51
C GLY A 109 4.95 0.53 8.25
N THR A 110 4.46 1.05 7.13
CA THR A 110 4.64 2.45 6.74
C THR A 110 3.44 3.29 7.18
N GLY A 111 3.55 3.94 8.35
CA GLY A 111 2.45 4.72 8.94
C GLY A 111 1.80 5.73 7.99
N GLN A 112 2.61 6.45 7.20
CA GLN A 112 2.11 7.43 6.22
C GLN A 112 1.14 6.82 5.19
N TYR A 113 1.41 5.60 4.73
CA TYR A 113 0.61 4.94 3.69
C TYR A 113 -0.74 4.49 4.27
N VAL A 114 -0.72 3.96 5.49
CA VAL A 114 -1.93 3.58 6.22
C VAL A 114 -2.78 4.82 6.55
N SER A 115 -2.18 5.88 7.08
CA SER A 115 -2.88 7.14 7.39
C SER A 115 -3.53 7.74 6.14
N ALA A 116 -2.83 7.75 5.00
CA ALA A 116 -3.37 8.28 3.76
C ALA A 116 -4.69 7.58 3.33
N ILE A 117 -4.80 6.27 3.58
CA ILE A 117 -6.01 5.49 3.29
C ILE A 117 -7.09 5.75 4.35
N VAL A 118 -6.76 5.52 5.63
CA VAL A 118 -7.73 5.49 6.74
C VAL A 118 -8.29 6.87 7.05
N GLU A 119 -7.47 7.92 6.94
CA GLU A 119 -7.88 9.30 7.20
C GLU A 119 -8.38 10.02 5.93
N GLY A 120 -8.32 9.35 4.77
CA GLY A 120 -8.83 9.90 3.50
C GLY A 120 -8.09 11.16 3.04
N TRP A 121 -6.76 11.14 3.09
CA TRP A 121 -5.94 12.31 2.75
C TRP A 121 -6.16 12.74 1.29
N GLY A 122 -6.39 14.04 1.08
CA GLY A 122 -6.38 14.63 -0.25
C GLY A 122 -4.95 14.90 -0.70
N ILE A 123 -4.34 13.97 -1.42
CA ILE A 123 -2.95 14.12 -1.89
C ILE A 123 -2.95 14.86 -3.24
N PRO A 124 -2.25 16.00 -3.40
CA PRO A 124 -2.13 16.65 -4.71
C PRO A 124 -1.47 15.73 -5.73
N ARG A 125 -2.09 15.56 -6.90
CA ARG A 125 -1.51 14.82 -8.04
C ARG A 125 -0.63 15.77 -8.88
N VAL A 126 0.44 16.28 -8.25
CA VAL A 126 1.38 17.22 -8.89
C VAL A 126 2.69 16.48 -9.15
N PRO A 127 3.20 16.49 -10.40
CA PRO A 127 4.48 15.85 -10.72
C PRO A 127 5.66 16.57 -10.04
N PRO A 128 6.76 15.86 -9.77
CA PRO A 128 7.98 16.48 -9.24
C PRO A 128 8.55 17.51 -10.23
N GLN A 129 9.04 18.65 -9.72
CA GLN A 129 9.77 19.65 -10.50
C GLN A 129 11.26 19.33 -10.48
N VAL A 130 11.73 18.63 -11.51
CA VAL A 130 13.09 18.07 -11.58
C VAL A 130 14.14 19.18 -11.67
N GLU A 131 13.88 20.23 -12.45
CA GLU A 131 14.77 21.36 -12.64
C GLU A 131 14.95 22.14 -11.34
N LEU A 132 13.83 22.45 -10.67
CA LEU A 132 13.86 23.13 -9.37
C LEU A 132 14.60 22.30 -8.31
N ARG A 133 14.42 20.97 -8.30
CA ARG A 133 15.16 20.09 -7.40
C ARG A 133 16.67 20.18 -7.65
N ALA A 134 17.09 20.14 -8.91
CA ALA A 134 18.50 20.25 -9.28
C ALA A 134 19.10 21.63 -8.97
N GLU A 135 18.30 22.70 -9.00
CA GLU A 135 18.72 24.03 -8.55
C GLU A 135 18.94 24.08 -7.04
N LEU A 136 18.01 23.52 -6.25
CA LEU A 136 18.10 23.52 -4.79
C LEU A 136 19.22 22.60 -4.27
N ASP A 137 19.46 21.46 -4.92
CA ASP A 137 20.54 20.54 -4.54
C ASP A 137 21.94 21.19 -4.64
N LYS A 138 22.10 22.24 -5.46
CA LYS A 138 23.36 23.01 -5.58
C LYS A 138 23.56 24.02 -4.44
N LEU A 139 22.51 24.33 -3.68
CA LEU A 139 22.53 25.29 -2.57
C LEU A 139 22.78 24.62 -1.21
N ALA A 140 22.72 23.29 -1.16
CA ALA A 140 22.97 22.47 0.02
C ALA A 140 24.45 22.08 0.14
#